data_AF-A0A7W1YZ89-F1
#
_entry.id   AF-A0A7W1YZ89-F1
#
_cell.length_a   1.000
_cell.length_b   1.000
_cell.length_c   1.000
_cell.angle_alpha   90.00
_cell.angle_beta   90.00
_cell.angle_gamma   90.00
#
_symmetry.space_group_name_H-M   'P 1'
#
loop_
_entity.id
_entity.type
_entity.pdbx_description
1 polymer ?
#
loop_
_entity_poly.entity_id
_entity_poly.type
_entity_poly.pdbx_seq_one_letter_code
_entity_poly.pdbx_strand_id
1 'polypeptide(L)'
;MKAILYLVAVMSLPAVFLHAQQTGSTMLHKTERVAFSQYCFWSGEMHLGQIEGVVRTEAGYFHGREVTQVDYDPAKISLEQLASQALRAGVADQVHLSDGMRSSASKIAGVSVGPVLDDKYRKAPASDQKKQLAGTPYADLKLSPEQATKVNAFVRVNPEKAREYLSPDERAALAAAH
;
A
#
# COMPACT_ATOMS: atom_id res chain seq x y z
N MET A 1 -78.80 17.05 2.80
CA MET A 1 -78.28 17.83 3.96
C MET A 1 -77.97 16.83 5.06
N LYS A 2 -76.78 16.63 5.64
CA LYS A 2 -75.48 17.31 5.67
C LYS A 2 -74.41 16.21 5.82
N ALA A 3 -73.30 16.34 5.10
CA ALA A 3 -72.06 15.59 5.34
C ALA A 3 -71.13 16.45 6.21
N ILE A 4 -70.58 15.89 7.29
CA ILE A 4 -69.49 16.47 8.11
C ILE A 4 -68.68 15.26 8.63
N LEU A 5 -67.65 14.80 7.90
CA LEU A 5 -66.23 15.21 7.96
C LEU A 5 -65.58 14.94 9.34
N TYR A 6 -65.06 13.72 9.54
CA TYR A 6 -64.10 13.43 10.60
C TYR A 6 -62.69 13.69 10.07
N LEU A 7 -62.04 14.71 10.61
CA LEU A 7 -60.66 15.08 10.35
C LEU A 7 -59.75 14.14 11.18
N VAL A 8 -59.11 13.16 10.54
CA VAL A 8 -58.02 12.39 11.17
C VAL A 8 -56.71 13.09 10.83
N ALA A 9 -56.20 13.89 11.76
CA ALA A 9 -54.86 14.46 11.65
C ALA A 9 -53.84 13.34 11.95
N VAL A 10 -53.30 12.73 10.89
CA VAL A 10 -52.14 11.85 10.99
C VAL A 10 -50.92 12.73 11.20
N MET A 11 -50.50 12.90 12.45
CA MET A 11 -49.21 13.51 12.76
C MET A 11 -48.10 12.54 12.36
N SER A 12 -47.55 12.75 11.17
CA SER A 12 -46.33 12.09 10.70
C SER A 12 -45.17 12.61 11.55
N LEU A 13 -44.69 11.79 12.47
CA LEU A 13 -43.43 12.03 13.17
C LEU A 13 -42.28 11.89 12.16
N PRO A 14 -41.40 12.89 12.00
CA PRO A 14 -40.23 12.72 11.15
C PRO A 14 -39.31 11.67 11.79
N ALA A 15 -39.02 10.61 11.05
CA ALA A 15 -37.95 9.69 11.37
C ALA A 15 -36.63 10.47 11.39
N VAL A 16 -36.16 10.83 12.58
CA VAL A 16 -34.84 11.40 12.77
C VAL A 16 -33.83 10.31 12.40
N PHE A 17 -33.32 10.39 11.18
CA PHE A 17 -32.17 9.62 10.74
C PHE A 17 -30.97 10.05 11.58
N LEU A 18 -30.72 9.31 12.65
CA LEU A 18 -29.50 9.38 13.43
C LEU A 18 -28.34 8.94 12.52
N HIS A 19 -27.67 9.91 11.90
CA HIS A 19 -26.39 9.67 11.25
C HIS A 19 -25.39 9.36 12.35
N ALA A 20 -25.20 8.07 12.64
CA ALA A 20 -24.01 7.61 13.32
C ALA A 20 -22.82 7.93 12.39
N GLN A 21 -22.17 9.07 12.62
CA GLN A 21 -20.86 9.32 12.06
C GLN A 21 -19.92 8.29 12.67
N GLN A 22 -19.64 7.23 11.93
CA GLN A 22 -18.50 6.36 12.22
C GLN A 22 -17.24 7.17 11.97
N THR A 23 -16.75 7.82 13.02
CA THR A 23 -15.38 8.30 13.08
C THR A 23 -14.48 7.07 13.07
N GLY A 24 -13.93 6.78 11.89
CA GLY A 24 -12.92 5.75 11.71
C GLY A 24 -11.66 6.14 12.48
N SER A 25 -11.60 5.77 13.75
CA SER A 25 -10.34 5.65 14.47
C SER A 25 -9.57 4.51 13.82
N THR A 26 -8.66 4.85 12.90
CA THR A 26 -7.76 3.90 12.28
C THR A 26 -6.95 3.24 13.39
N MET A 27 -7.26 1.98 13.72
CA MET A 27 -6.38 1.15 14.52
C MET A 27 -5.02 1.20 13.82
N LEU A 28 -3.97 1.67 14.50
CA LEU A 28 -2.60 1.57 13.99
C LEU A 28 -2.29 0.09 13.83
N HIS A 29 -2.44 -0.45 12.63
CA HIS A 29 -2.06 -1.82 12.35
C HIS A 29 -0.54 -1.92 12.50
N LYS A 30 -0.10 -2.80 13.39
CA LYS A 30 1.33 -3.09 13.58
C LYS A 30 1.87 -3.62 12.26
N THR A 31 2.86 -2.96 11.68
CA THR A 31 3.55 -3.44 10.48
C THR A 31 4.83 -4.17 10.85
N GLU A 32 5.23 -5.09 9.97
CA GLU A 32 6.52 -5.77 10.01
C GLU A 32 7.35 -5.37 8.78
N ARG A 33 8.67 -5.47 8.91
CA ARG A 33 9.63 -4.97 7.92
C ARG A 33 10.59 -6.05 7.46
N VAL A 34 10.74 -6.15 6.15
CA VAL A 34 11.70 -7.02 5.47
C VAL A 34 12.33 -6.29 4.28
N ALA A 35 13.39 -6.82 3.72
CA ALA A 35 13.91 -6.36 2.42
C ALA A 35 14.09 -7.52 1.45
N PHE A 36 13.69 -7.33 0.20
CA PHE A 36 13.89 -8.30 -0.87
C PHE A 36 15.02 -7.85 -1.79
N SER A 37 16.05 -8.69 -1.94
CA SER A 37 17.10 -8.50 -2.95
C SER A 37 16.62 -8.93 -4.33
N GLN A 38 17.03 -8.17 -5.35
CA GLN A 38 16.63 -8.35 -6.74
C GLN A 38 17.58 -7.63 -7.68
N TYR A 39 17.39 -7.80 -9.00
CA TYR A 39 18.22 -7.11 -10.00
C TYR A 39 17.97 -5.60 -10.07
N CYS A 40 16.71 -5.16 -10.01
CA CYS A 40 16.34 -3.75 -10.10
C CYS A 40 15.26 -3.39 -9.07
N PHE A 41 15.55 -2.49 -8.13
CA PHE A 41 14.57 -2.08 -7.10
C PHE A 41 13.38 -1.30 -7.69
N TRP A 42 13.47 -0.71 -8.88
CA TRP A 42 12.31 -0.04 -9.51
C TRP A 42 11.22 -1.04 -9.89
N SER A 43 11.62 -2.19 -10.42
CA SER A 43 10.73 -3.33 -10.64
C SER A 43 10.22 -3.87 -9.30
N GLY A 44 11.09 -3.90 -8.29
CA GLY A 44 10.73 -4.27 -6.92
C GLY A 44 9.63 -3.44 -6.32
N GLU A 45 9.81 -2.12 -6.21
CA GLU A 45 8.80 -1.21 -5.69
C GLU A 45 7.49 -1.29 -6.47
N MET A 46 7.58 -1.48 -7.80
CA MET A 46 6.41 -1.67 -8.64
C MET A 46 5.66 -2.96 -8.27
N HIS A 47 6.29 -4.13 -8.35
CA HIS A 47 5.63 -5.41 -8.13
C HIS A 47 5.25 -5.66 -6.67
N LEU A 48 6.14 -5.36 -5.72
CA LEU A 48 5.87 -5.54 -4.29
C LEU A 48 4.75 -4.59 -3.84
N GLY A 49 4.69 -3.38 -4.38
CA GLY A 49 3.61 -2.44 -4.09
C GLY A 49 2.22 -2.93 -4.54
N GLN A 50 2.15 -3.83 -5.53
CA GLN A 50 0.87 -4.41 -6.01
C GLN A 50 0.29 -5.45 -5.05
N ILE A 51 1.12 -6.03 -4.18
CA ILE A 51 0.71 -7.11 -3.28
C ILE A 51 -0.22 -6.56 -2.19
N GLU A 52 -1.38 -7.20 -1.99
CA GLU A 52 -2.28 -6.88 -0.89
C GLU A 52 -1.62 -7.17 0.46
N GLY A 53 -1.77 -6.26 1.42
CA GLY A 53 -1.08 -6.33 2.71
C GLY A 53 0.28 -5.61 2.72
N VAL A 54 0.89 -5.33 1.57
CA VAL A 54 2.03 -4.39 1.51
C VAL A 54 1.54 -2.96 1.72
N VAL A 55 2.14 -2.28 2.70
CA VAL A 55 1.77 -0.92 3.13
C VAL A 55 2.74 0.10 2.56
N ARG A 56 4.05 -0.16 2.64
CA ARG A 56 5.09 0.72 2.09
C ARG A 56 6.17 -0.07 1.38
N THR A 57 6.75 0.55 0.36
CA THR A 57 7.99 0.11 -0.29
C THR A 57 9.04 1.21 -0.21
N GLU A 58 10.32 0.86 -0.20
CA GLU A 58 11.43 1.80 -0.33
C GLU A 58 12.59 1.14 -1.09
N ALA A 59 13.06 1.82 -2.14
CA ALA A 59 14.26 1.41 -2.86
C ALA A 59 15.51 1.66 -2.01
N GLY A 60 16.43 0.69 -2.00
CA GLY A 60 17.66 0.81 -1.25
C GLY A 60 18.74 -0.16 -1.70
N TYR A 61 19.83 -0.14 -0.97
CA TYR A 61 20.99 -1.00 -1.15
C TYR A 61 21.30 -1.73 0.16
N PHE A 62 21.56 -3.03 0.06
CA PHE A 62 21.95 -3.85 1.20
C PHE A 62 22.99 -4.88 0.76
N HIS A 63 24.12 -4.96 1.46
CA HIS A 63 25.26 -5.83 1.11
C HIS A 63 25.67 -5.77 -0.38
N GLY A 64 25.71 -4.56 -0.94
CA GLY A 64 26.13 -4.35 -2.34
C GLY A 64 25.10 -4.77 -3.39
N ARG A 65 23.87 -5.11 -2.98
CA ARG A 65 22.76 -5.44 -3.88
C ARG A 65 21.68 -4.38 -3.82
N GLU A 66 20.94 -4.25 -4.92
CA GLU A 66 19.68 -3.53 -4.91
C GLU A 66 18.63 -4.33 -4.13
N VAL A 67 17.90 -3.63 -3.27
CA VAL A 67 16.82 -4.19 -2.47
C VAL A 67 15.59 -3.28 -2.48
N THR A 68 14.44 -3.89 -2.24
CA THR A 68 13.23 -3.15 -1.88
C THR A 68 12.89 -3.49 -0.44
N GLN A 69 12.96 -2.52 0.45
CA GLN A 69 12.42 -2.64 1.81
C GLN A 69 10.89 -2.58 1.73
N VAL A 70 10.23 -3.46 2.46
CA VAL A 70 8.77 -3.61 2.49
C VAL A 70 8.30 -3.54 3.93
N ASP A 71 7.36 -2.63 4.19
CA ASP A 71 6.52 -2.68 5.38
C ASP A 71 5.20 -3.33 5.00
N TYR A 72 4.83 -4.43 5.67
CA TYR A 72 3.59 -5.15 5.42
C TYR A 72 2.76 -5.30 6.71
N ASP A 73 1.47 -5.50 6.53
CA ASP A 73 0.52 -5.78 7.61
C ASP A 73 0.39 -7.31 7.79
N PRO A 74 0.96 -7.89 8.86
CA PRO A 74 0.92 -9.33 9.11
C PRO A 74 -0.51 -9.84 9.39
N ALA A 75 -1.47 -8.97 9.70
CA ALA A 75 -2.88 -9.37 9.80
C ALA A 75 -3.53 -9.59 8.43
N LYS A 76 -2.91 -9.10 7.34
CA LYS A 76 -3.41 -9.23 5.96
C LYS A 76 -2.60 -10.22 5.12
N ILE A 77 -1.29 -10.33 5.36
CA ILE A 77 -0.42 -11.22 4.61
C ILE A 77 0.70 -11.78 5.50
N SER A 78 0.92 -13.09 5.46
CA SER A 78 2.06 -13.71 6.16
C SER A 78 3.38 -13.47 5.43
N LEU A 79 4.50 -13.58 6.14
CA LEU A 79 5.84 -13.49 5.54
C LEU A 79 6.04 -14.53 4.42
N GLU A 80 5.57 -15.76 4.63
CA GLU A 80 5.66 -16.83 3.63
C GLU A 80 4.84 -16.50 2.36
N GLN A 81 3.63 -15.96 2.53
CA GLN A 81 2.77 -15.57 1.42
C GLN A 81 3.38 -14.39 0.65
N LEU A 82 3.91 -13.40 1.35
CA LEU A 82 4.59 -12.25 0.75
C LEU A 82 5.84 -12.71 -0.03
N ALA A 83 6.70 -13.52 0.58
CA ALA A 83 7.89 -14.07 -0.07
C ALA A 83 7.53 -14.92 -1.30
N SER A 84 6.47 -15.74 -1.21
CA SER A 84 5.97 -16.54 -2.33
C SER A 84 5.48 -15.68 -3.50
N GLN A 85 4.75 -14.59 -3.21
CA GLN A 85 4.28 -13.65 -4.23
C GLN A 85 5.44 -12.88 -4.86
N ALA A 86 6.40 -12.42 -4.05
CA ALA A 86 7.60 -11.74 -4.52
C ALA A 86 8.45 -12.64 -5.42
N LEU A 87 8.60 -13.92 -5.06
CA LEU A 87 9.31 -14.91 -5.89
C LEU A 87 8.63 -15.11 -7.24
N ARG A 88 7.30 -15.27 -7.26
CA ARG A 88 6.53 -15.41 -8.52
C ARG A 88 6.63 -14.19 -9.41
N ALA A 89 6.72 -13.01 -8.83
CA ALA A 89 6.91 -11.75 -9.56
C ALA A 89 8.37 -11.51 -10.00
N GLY A 90 9.31 -12.41 -9.66
CA GLY A 90 10.72 -12.31 -10.05
C GLY A 90 11.49 -11.19 -9.32
N VAL A 91 11.02 -10.79 -8.13
CA VAL A 91 11.55 -9.66 -7.35
C VAL A 91 12.07 -10.08 -5.96
N ALA A 92 12.46 -11.36 -5.81
CA ALA A 92 12.96 -11.91 -4.55
C ALA A 92 14.00 -13.02 -4.76
N ASP A 93 15.25 -12.63 -5.05
CA ASP A 93 16.40 -13.53 -5.02
C ASP A 93 16.72 -13.96 -3.58
N GLN A 94 16.67 -12.99 -2.67
CA GLN A 94 16.83 -13.18 -1.23
C GLN A 94 15.84 -12.33 -0.45
N VAL A 95 15.51 -12.78 0.76
CA VAL A 95 14.79 -12.00 1.77
C VAL A 95 15.69 -11.76 2.98
N HIS A 96 15.68 -10.53 3.47
CA HIS A 96 16.42 -10.07 4.63
C HIS A 96 15.43 -9.71 5.72
N LEU A 97 15.58 -10.35 6.87
CA LEU A 97 14.67 -10.22 8.01
C LEU A 97 15.40 -9.50 9.14
N SER A 98 14.68 -8.74 9.94
CA SER A 98 15.21 -8.25 11.21
C SER A 98 15.56 -9.43 12.13
N ASP A 99 16.44 -9.19 13.10
CA ASP A 99 16.92 -10.24 14.01
C ASP A 99 15.75 -10.93 14.76
N GLY A 100 14.77 -10.15 15.23
CA GLY A 100 13.59 -10.67 15.92
C GLY A 100 12.59 -11.45 15.04
N MET A 101 12.71 -11.36 13.72
CA MET A 101 11.90 -12.12 12.76
C MET A 101 12.65 -13.33 12.19
N ARG A 102 13.93 -13.50 12.53
CA ARG A 102 14.78 -14.48 11.88
C ARG A 102 14.39 -15.89 12.33
N SER A 103 14.05 -16.72 11.34
CA SER A 103 13.94 -18.16 11.51
C SER A 103 15.31 -18.82 11.26
N SER A 104 15.56 -19.96 11.90
CA SER A 104 16.70 -20.83 11.60
C SER A 104 16.66 -21.40 10.17
N ALA A 105 15.54 -21.22 9.46
CA ALA A 105 15.36 -21.65 8.08
C ALA A 105 16.28 -20.89 7.11
N SER A 106 16.94 -21.62 6.21
CA SER A 106 17.76 -21.05 5.14
C SER A 106 16.93 -20.52 3.96
N LYS A 107 15.63 -20.84 3.91
CA LYS A 107 14.68 -20.41 2.90
C LYS A 107 13.29 -20.15 3.47
N ILE A 108 12.55 -19.24 2.84
CA ILE A 108 11.14 -18.96 3.11
C ILE A 108 10.40 -18.98 1.78
N ALA A 109 9.43 -19.88 1.64
CA ALA A 109 8.65 -20.04 0.40
C ALA A 109 9.51 -20.14 -0.88
N GLY A 110 10.68 -20.76 -0.80
CA GLY A 110 11.64 -20.92 -1.91
C GLY A 110 12.67 -19.79 -2.03
N VAL A 111 12.43 -18.63 -1.42
CA VAL A 111 13.35 -17.47 -1.38
C VAL A 111 14.46 -17.74 -0.38
N SER A 112 15.71 -17.49 -0.75
CA SER A 112 16.86 -17.67 0.15
C SER A 112 16.85 -16.60 1.24
N VAL A 113 17.11 -16.98 2.50
CA VAL A 113 17.27 -16.01 3.59
C VAL A 113 18.71 -15.48 3.57
N GLY A 114 18.85 -14.16 3.42
CA GLY A 114 20.15 -13.48 3.39
C GLY A 114 20.66 -13.09 4.79
N PRO A 115 21.67 -12.22 4.86
CA PRO A 115 22.09 -11.60 6.12
C PRO A 115 20.92 -10.90 6.83
N VAL A 116 21.01 -10.81 8.16
CA VAL A 116 20.07 -10.08 9.02
C VAL A 116 19.97 -8.65 8.52
N LEU A 117 18.75 -8.14 8.31
CA LEU A 117 18.53 -6.74 7.95
C LEU A 117 18.94 -5.85 9.13
N ASP A 118 20.02 -5.11 8.97
CA ASP A 118 20.67 -4.29 9.98
C ASP A 118 20.88 -2.84 9.49
N ASP A 119 21.69 -2.09 10.22
CA ASP A 119 22.02 -0.68 9.96
C ASP A 119 22.84 -0.44 8.68
N LYS A 120 23.29 -1.50 7.99
CA LYS A 120 23.96 -1.39 6.69
C LYS A 120 22.99 -1.18 5.54
N TYR A 121 21.68 -1.27 5.78
CA TYR A 121 20.70 -0.83 4.79
C TYR A 121 20.90 0.66 4.50
N ARG A 122 21.01 0.99 3.21
CA ARG A 122 21.11 2.37 2.75
C ARG A 122 19.99 2.67 1.77
N LYS A 123 19.15 3.63 2.14
CA LYS A 123 18.12 4.17 1.25
C LYS A 123 18.75 4.70 -0.05
N ALA A 124 18.12 4.40 -1.18
CA ALA A 124 18.52 4.93 -2.49
C ALA A 124 18.16 6.43 -2.60
N PRO A 125 18.87 7.21 -3.43
CA PRO A 125 18.57 8.62 -3.68
C PRO A 125 17.10 8.89 -3.99
N ALA A 126 16.63 10.11 -3.70
CA ALA A 126 15.23 10.48 -3.94
C ALA A 126 14.79 10.30 -5.41
N SER A 127 15.69 10.51 -6.37
CA SER A 127 15.45 10.30 -7.81
C SER A 127 15.18 8.85 -8.21
N ASP A 128 15.52 7.91 -7.32
CA ASP A 128 15.38 6.47 -7.52
C ASP A 128 14.14 5.91 -6.82
N GLN A 129 13.47 6.71 -5.99
CA GLN A 129 12.25 6.31 -5.28
C GLN A 129 11.03 6.45 -6.19
N LYS A 130 10.13 5.46 -6.13
CA LYS A 130 8.80 5.52 -6.78
C LYS A 130 8.88 5.88 -8.26
N LYS A 131 9.82 5.22 -8.95
CA LYS A 131 10.21 5.55 -10.33
C LYS A 131 9.06 5.58 -11.32
N GLN A 132 8.02 4.78 -11.11
CA GLN A 132 6.91 4.70 -12.05
C GLN A 132 6.09 5.99 -12.09
N LEU A 133 6.12 6.81 -11.04
CA LEU A 133 5.47 8.12 -10.99
C LEU A 133 6.12 9.14 -11.95
N ALA A 134 7.43 9.04 -12.19
CA ALA A 134 8.19 10.06 -12.91
C ALA A 134 7.61 10.32 -14.31
N GLY A 135 7.35 11.58 -14.65
CA GLY A 135 6.76 11.95 -15.93
C GLY A 135 5.29 11.58 -16.09
N THR A 136 4.59 11.28 -15.00
CA THR A 136 3.12 11.15 -14.97
C THR A 136 2.51 12.34 -14.21
N PRO A 137 1.24 12.71 -14.47
CA PRO A 137 0.56 13.76 -13.70
C PRO A 137 0.49 13.48 -12.17
N TYR A 138 0.64 12.22 -11.77
CA TYR A 138 0.65 11.81 -10.36
C TYR A 138 1.92 12.27 -9.62
N ALA A 139 3.01 12.58 -10.34
CA ALA A 139 4.26 13.04 -9.74
C ALA A 139 4.13 14.40 -9.04
N ASP A 140 3.15 15.21 -9.46
CA ASP A 140 2.92 16.55 -8.91
C ASP A 140 2.01 16.52 -7.66
N LEU A 141 1.43 15.37 -7.34
CA LEU A 141 0.59 15.20 -6.17
C LEU A 141 1.40 15.04 -4.89
N LYS A 142 0.89 15.61 -3.79
CA LYS A 142 1.45 15.43 -2.44
C LYS A 142 0.93 14.13 -1.80
N LEU A 143 1.40 13.00 -2.32
CA LEU A 143 0.99 11.67 -1.85
C LEU A 143 1.58 11.33 -0.47
N SER A 144 0.82 10.65 0.39
CA SER A 144 1.40 9.96 1.55
C SER A 144 2.36 8.84 1.11
N PRO A 145 3.26 8.34 1.98
CA PRO A 145 4.13 7.22 1.64
C PRO A 145 3.38 5.93 1.19
N GLU A 146 2.23 5.65 1.80
CA GLU A 146 1.36 4.52 1.44
C GLU A 146 0.70 4.74 0.08
N GLN A 147 0.15 5.93 -0.14
CA GLN A 147 -0.43 6.30 -1.43
C GLN A 147 0.63 6.23 -2.52
N ALA A 148 1.81 6.84 -2.31
CA ALA A 148 2.91 6.80 -3.25
C ALA A 148 3.34 5.36 -3.58
N THR A 149 3.35 4.47 -2.59
CA THR A 149 3.63 3.03 -2.81
C THR A 149 2.60 2.42 -3.77
N LYS A 150 1.31 2.62 -3.52
CA LYS A 150 0.25 2.01 -4.34
C LYS A 150 0.10 2.68 -5.70
N VAL A 151 0.16 4.01 -5.77
CA VAL A 151 0.11 4.73 -7.04
C VAL A 151 1.32 4.35 -7.91
N ASN A 152 2.55 4.32 -7.36
CA ASN A 152 3.73 3.86 -8.09
C ASN A 152 3.55 2.43 -8.64
N ALA A 153 2.96 1.55 -7.85
CA ALA A 153 2.75 0.15 -8.22
C ALA A 153 1.82 -0.02 -9.43
N PHE A 154 0.84 0.88 -9.59
CA PHE A 154 -0.24 0.72 -10.57
C PHE A 154 -0.23 1.74 -11.71
N VAL A 155 0.36 2.93 -11.54
CA VAL A 155 0.17 4.08 -12.45
C VAL A 155 0.48 3.77 -13.93
N ARG A 156 1.41 2.86 -14.22
CA ARG A 156 1.78 2.48 -15.60
C ARG A 156 1.11 1.23 -16.13
N VAL A 157 0.49 0.42 -15.28
CA VAL A 157 -0.10 -0.87 -15.67
C VAL A 157 -1.61 -0.92 -15.49
N ASN A 158 -2.14 -0.18 -14.53
CA ASN A 158 -3.56 -0.03 -14.25
C ASN A 158 -3.82 1.35 -13.61
N PRO A 159 -3.89 2.42 -14.42
CA PRO A 159 -4.11 3.78 -13.93
C PRO A 159 -5.42 3.96 -13.15
N GLU A 160 -6.46 3.19 -13.50
CA GLU A 160 -7.74 3.21 -12.77
C GLU A 160 -7.55 2.72 -11.33
N LYS A 161 -6.85 1.60 -11.16
CA LYS A 161 -6.50 1.09 -9.83
C LYS A 161 -5.64 2.08 -9.04
N ALA A 162 -4.71 2.78 -9.69
CA ALA A 162 -3.92 3.83 -9.05
C ALA A 162 -4.81 4.96 -8.50
N ARG A 163 -5.89 5.34 -9.20
CA ARG A 163 -6.83 6.38 -8.75
C ARG A 163 -7.67 6.00 -7.54
N GLU A 164 -7.85 4.71 -7.27
CA GLU A 164 -8.55 4.23 -6.07
C GLU A 164 -7.80 4.60 -4.78
N TYR A 165 -6.48 4.79 -4.86
CA TYR A 165 -5.64 5.17 -3.72
C TYR A 165 -5.54 6.68 -3.48
N LEU A 166 -6.17 7.48 -4.33
CA LEU A 166 -6.20 8.93 -4.18
C LEU A 166 -7.39 9.38 -3.34
N SER A 167 -7.25 10.51 -2.66
CA SER A 167 -8.37 11.24 -2.07
C SER A 167 -9.25 11.88 -3.16
N PRO A 168 -10.49 12.31 -2.84
CA PRO A 168 -11.31 13.09 -3.76
C PRO A 168 -10.61 14.33 -4.31
N ASP A 169 -9.89 15.07 -3.47
CA ASP A 169 -9.21 16.31 -3.85
C ASP A 169 -8.03 16.05 -4.80
N GLU A 170 -7.23 15.01 -4.54
CA GLU A 170 -6.15 14.61 -5.44
C GLU A 170 -6.68 14.14 -6.81
N ARG A 171 -7.82 13.44 -6.84
CA ARG A 171 -8.48 13.07 -8.10
C ARG A 171 -8.98 14.30 -8.86
N ALA A 172 -9.50 15.30 -8.16
CA ALA A 172 -9.94 16.55 -8.76
C ALA A 172 -8.74 17.35 -9.32
N ALA A 173 -7.62 17.39 -8.59
CA ALA A 173 -6.39 18.03 -9.05
C ALA A 173 -5.85 17.39 -10.35
N LEU A 174 -5.87 16.06 -10.46
CA LEU A 174 -5.48 15.36 -11.71
C LEU A 174 -6.39 15.70 -12.89
N ALA A 175 -7.70 15.83 -12.65
CA ALA A 175 -8.65 16.14 -13.71
C ALA A 175 -8.50 17.58 -14.23
N ALA A 176 -8.07 18.51 -13.38
CA ALA A 176 -7.85 19.91 -13.75
C ALA A 176 -6.52 20.16 -14.48
N ALA A 177 -5.62 19.17 -14.53
CA ALA A 177 -4.34 19.25 -15.23
C ALA A 177 -4.43 18.89 -16.74
N HIS A 178 -5.63 18.56 -17.22
CA HIS A 178 -5.96 18.21 -18.60
C HIS A 178 -7.02 19.15 -19.17
#